data_AF-A0A6A8LSC7-F1
#
_entry.id   AF-A0A6A8LSC7-F1
#
_cell.length_a   1.000
_cell.length_b   1.000
_cell.length_c   1.000
_cell.angle_alpha   90.00
_cell.angle_beta   90.00
_cell.angle_gamma   90.00
#
_symmetry.space_group_name_H-M   'P 1'
#
loop_
_entity.id
_entity.type
_entity.pdbx_description
1 polymer ?
#
loop_
_entity_poly.entity_id
_entity_poly.type
_entity_poly.pdbx_seq_one_letter_code
_entity_poly.pdbx_strand_id
1 'polypeptide(L)'
;MISVNEFKNGLTIEVDGELWRVVEFQHVKPGKGSAFVRSKLKNLRTGAVQEKTFRAGEKVNQAQIDRKKMQYLYADGDNYVFMDTNT
;
A
#
# COMPACT_ATOMS: atom_id res chain seq x y z
N MET A 1 -1.21 -1.72 -13.50
CA MET A 1 0.15 -1.97 -12.96
C MET A 1 0.93 -0.67 -13.01
N ILE A 2 1.60 -0.30 -11.92
CA ILE A 2 2.40 0.92 -11.79
C ILE A 2 3.88 0.59 -11.87
N SER A 3 4.69 1.46 -12.49
CA SER A 3 6.14 1.28 -12.47
C SER A 3 6.70 1.64 -11.10
N VAL A 4 7.75 0.93 -10.65
CA VAL A 4 8.45 1.26 -9.41
C VAL A 4 9.08 2.67 -9.42
N ASN A 5 9.30 3.23 -10.61
CA ASN A 5 9.77 4.60 -10.79
C ASN A 5 8.72 5.66 -10.43
N GLU A 6 7.44 5.27 -10.39
CA GLU A 6 6.30 6.15 -10.09
C GLU A 6 5.85 6.03 -8.62
N PHE A 7 6.66 5.37 -7.77
CA PHE A 7 6.37 5.24 -6.35
C PHE A 7 6.28 6.62 -5.70
N LYS A 8 5.27 6.77 -4.85
CA LYS A 8 5.03 7.96 -4.03
C LYS A 8 4.65 7.51 -2.63
N ASN A 9 5.01 8.31 -1.63
CA ASN A 9 4.58 8.06 -0.26
C ASN A 9 3.05 8.10 -0.21
N GLY A 10 2.47 7.09 0.42
CA GLY A 10 1.02 6.90 0.51
C GLY A 10 0.40 6.05 -0.60
N LEU A 11 1.14 5.70 -1.65
CA LEU A 11 0.66 4.80 -2.69
C LEU A 11 0.33 3.42 -2.10
N THR A 12 -0.77 2.83 -2.54
CA THR A 12 -1.20 1.49 -2.17
C THR A 12 -0.94 0.51 -3.31
N ILE A 13 -0.21 -0.55 -3.00
CA ILE A 13 0.24 -1.56 -3.94
C ILE A 13 -0.11 -2.96 -3.42
N GLU A 14 -0.33 -3.88 -4.34
CA GLU A 14 -0.51 -5.29 -4.04
C GLU A 14 0.76 -6.04 -4.42
N VAL A 15 1.31 -6.77 -3.45
CA VAL A 15 2.55 -7.52 -3.61
C VAL A 15 2.42 -8.81 -2.82
N ASP A 16 2.70 -9.95 -3.48
CA ASP A 16 2.60 -11.29 -2.92
C ASP A 16 1.19 -11.62 -2.35
N GLY A 17 0.13 -11.08 -2.96
CA GLY A 17 -1.26 -11.23 -2.53
C GLY A 17 -1.65 -10.38 -1.32
N GLU A 18 -0.73 -9.58 -0.79
CA GLU A 18 -0.94 -8.70 0.36
C GLU A 18 -1.06 -7.23 -0.04
N LEU A 19 -1.82 -6.48 0.76
CA LEU A 19 -2.06 -5.05 0.54
C LEU A 19 -1.07 -4.22 1.34
N TRP A 20 -0.26 -3.43 0.62
CA TRP A 20 0.79 -2.63 1.19
C TRP A 20 0.58 -1.15 0.88
N ARG A 21 0.97 -0.30 1.82
CA ARG A 21 1.10 1.13 1.62
C ARG A 21 2.57 1.51 1.67
N VAL A 22 3.04 2.22 0.64
CA VAL A 22 4.38 2.80 0.60
C VAL A 22 4.46 3.88 1.67
N VAL A 23 5.28 3.65 2.69
CA VAL A 23 5.57 4.64 3.74
C VAL A 23 6.67 5.57 3.25
N GLU A 24 7.72 4.98 2.71
CA GLU A 24 8.92 5.65 2.23
C GLU A 24 9.51 4.86 1.07
N PHE A 25 10.15 5.55 0.13
CA PHE A 25 10.90 4.92 -0.95
C PHE A 25 12.19 5.68 -1.22
N GLN A 26 13.21 4.96 -1.66
CA GLN A 26 14.51 5.48 -2.02
C GLN A 26 14.90 4.93 -3.38
N HIS A 27 14.99 5.82 -4.37
CA HIS A 27 15.53 5.46 -5.69
C HIS A 27 17.06 5.53 -5.62
N VAL A 28 17.70 4.38 -5.79
CA VAL A 28 19.17 4.25 -5.80
C VAL A 28 19.64 3.96 -7.23
N LYS A 29 20.54 4.80 -7.73
CA LYS A 29 21.25 4.61 -9.00
C LYS A 29 22.75 4.37 -8.71
N PRO A 30 23.20 3.12 -8.57
CA PRO A 30 24.62 2.84 -8.38
C PRO A 30 25.38 3.21 -9.65
N GLY A 31 26.47 3.98 -9.55
CA GLY A 31 27.18 4.53 -10.71
C GLY A 31 27.59 3.49 -11.76
N LYS A 32 27.89 2.26 -11.35
CA LYS A 32 28.03 1.07 -12.21
C LYS A 32 27.08 -0.02 -11.72
N GLY A 33 25.83 0.00 -12.18
CA GLY A 33 24.83 -1.04 -11.90
C GLY A 33 23.41 -0.64 -12.31
N SER A 34 22.49 -1.61 -12.30
CA SER A 34 21.07 -1.32 -12.54
C SER A 34 20.46 -0.55 -11.37
N ALA A 35 19.65 0.45 -11.67
CA ALA A 35 18.92 1.19 -10.66
C ALA A 35 17.92 0.29 -9.92
N PHE A 36 17.64 0.61 -8.66
CA PHE A 36 16.64 -0.09 -7.85
C PHE A 36 15.95 0.89 -6.90
N VAL A 37 14.75 0.50 -6.44
CA VAL A 37 13.97 1.28 -5.49
C VAL A 37 13.84 0.47 -4.21
N ARG A 38 14.39 0.97 -3.10
CA ARG A 38 14.19 0.40 -1.77
C ARG A 38 12.96 1.07 -1.15
N SER A 39 11.95 0.29 -0.81
CA SER A 39 10.69 0.82 -0.30
C SER A 39 10.36 0.22 1.05
N LYS A 40 9.97 1.08 1.99
CA LYS A 40 9.39 0.70 3.26
C LYS A 40 7.88 0.62 3.11
N LEU A 41 7.34 -0.58 3.25
CA LEU A 41 5.95 -0.92 3.03
C LEU A 41 5.28 -1.21 4.37
N LYS A 42 4.05 -0.71 4.56
CA LYS A 42 3.21 -1.05 5.71
C LYS A 42 2.01 -1.86 5.23
N ASN A 43 1.83 -3.06 5.78
CA ASN A 43 0.68 -3.90 5.48
C ASN A 43 -0.59 -3.23 6.02
N LEU A 44 -1.64 -3.17 5.20
CA LEU A 44 -2.89 -2.51 5.55
C LEU A 44 -3.85 -3.38 6.36
N ARG A 45 -3.68 -4.70 6.35
CA ARG A 45 -4.46 -5.64 7.16
C ARG A 45 -3.84 -5.85 8.54
N THR A 46 -2.53 -6.09 8.60
CA THR A 46 -1.82 -6.46 9.84
C THR A 46 -1.09 -5.30 10.50
N GLY A 47 -0.84 -4.21 9.77
CA GLY A 47 -0.01 -3.09 10.25
C GLY A 47 1.49 -3.35 10.25
N ALA A 48 1.93 -4.56 9.86
CA ALA A 48 3.35 -4.94 9.81
C ALA A 48 4.13 -4.05 8.84
N VAL A 49 5.38 -3.73 9.18
CA VAL A 49 6.26 -2.93 8.32
C VAL A 49 7.37 -3.82 7.76
N GLN A 50 7.56 -3.80 6.45
CA GLN A 50 8.56 -4.58 5.74
C GLN A 50 9.32 -3.70 4.75
N GLU A 51 10.60 -4.00 4.54
CA GLU A 51 11.39 -3.37 3.49
C GLU A 51 11.47 -4.31 2.29
N LYS A 52 11.13 -3.79 1.11
CA LYS A 52 11.21 -4.53 -0.15
C LYS A 52 11.97 -3.71 -1.17
N THR A 53 12.90 -4.36 -1.87
CA THR A 53 13.68 -3.74 -2.94
C THR A 53 13.14 -4.22 -4.28
N PHE A 54 12.81 -3.27 -5.14
CA PHE A 54 12.33 -3.52 -6.49
C PHE A 54 13.39 -3.13 -7.52
N ARG A 55 13.51 -3.90 -8.60
CA ARG A 55 14.45 -3.57 -9.69
C ARG A 55 13.87 -2.47 -10.58
N ALA A 56 14.71 -1.60 -11.13
CA ALA A 56 14.24 -0.59 -12.07
C ALA A 56 13.56 -1.25 -13.28
N GLY A 57 12.34 -0.81 -13.59
CA GLY A 57 11.50 -1.35 -14.66
C GLY A 57 10.49 -2.41 -14.21
N GLU A 58 10.59 -2.89 -12.97
CA GLU A 58 9.58 -3.78 -12.39
C GLU A 58 8.24 -3.04 -12.27
N LYS A 59 7.15 -3.77 -12.51
CA LYS A 59 5.78 -3.27 -12.43
C LYS A 59 5.06 -4.00 -11.32
N VAL A 60 4.35 -3.27 -10.47
CA VAL A 60 3.55 -3.82 -9.37
C VAL A 60 2.08 -3.51 -9.58
N ASN A 61 1.20 -4.31 -8.99
CA ASN A 61 -0.22 -4.03 -9.02
C ASN A 61 -0.53 -2.86 -8.09
N GLN A 62 -1.31 -1.89 -8.60
CA GLN A 62 -1.83 -0.82 -7.77
C GLN A 62 -3.10 -1.32 -7.11
N ALA A 63 -3.17 -1.24 -5.79
CA ALA A 63 -4.37 -1.57 -5.04
C ALA A 63 -5.22 -0.31 -4.90
N GLN A 64 -6.46 -0.35 -5.42
CA GLN A 64 -7.43 0.72 -5.20
C GLN A 64 -8.12 0.50 -3.85
N ILE A 65 -8.08 1.50 -2.99
CA ILE A 65 -8.65 1.42 -1.65
C ILE A 65 -9.58 2.60 -1.44
N ASP A 66 -10.85 2.27 -1.24
CA ASP A 66 -11.88 3.25 -0.94
C ASP A 66 -11.99 3.43 0.57
N ARG A 67 -11.73 4.65 1.03
CA ARG A 67 -11.89 5.02 2.45
C ARG A 67 -13.21 5.72 2.61
N LYS A 68 -14.16 5.06 3.28
CA LYS A 68 -15.46 5.62 3.59
C LYS A 68 -15.55 6.00 5.06
N LYS A 69 -16.10 7.19 5.32
CA LYS A 69 -16.50 7.57 6.69
C LYS A 69 -17.84 6.89 6.95
N MET A 70 -17.93 6.21 8.08
CA MET A 70 -19.11 5.46 8.48
C MET A 70 -19.50 5.91 9.88
N GLN A 71 -20.79 5.99 10.16
CA GLN A 71 -21.34 6.25 11.48
C GLN A 71 -21.58 4.93 12.19
N TYR A 72 -21.06 4.79 13.40
CA TYR A 72 -21.40 3.67 14.27
C TYR A 72 -22.87 3.77 14.71
N LEU A 73 -23.63 2.66 14.60
CA LEU A 73 -25.03 2.59 15.02
C LEU A 73 -25.18 1.85 16.35
N TYR A 74 -24.94 0.53 16.32
CA TYR A 74 -25.13 -0.36 17.46
C TYR A 74 -24.33 -1.65 17.28
N ALA A 75 -24.19 -2.42 18.35
CA ALA A 75 -23.67 -3.79 18.32
C ALA A 75 -24.84 -4.78 18.26
N ASP A 76 -24.68 -5.83 17.45
CA ASP A 76 -25.63 -6.94 17.31
C ASP A 76 -24.88 -8.26 17.53
N GLY A 77 -24.85 -8.69 18.80
CA GLY A 77 -24.02 -9.82 19.24
C GLY A 77 -22.53 -9.55 19.01
N ASP A 78 -21.91 -10.38 18.17
CA ASP A 78 -20.50 -10.26 17.79
C ASP A 78 -20.25 -9.28 16.62
N ASN A 79 -21.32 -8.72 16.05
CA ASN A 79 -21.24 -7.79 14.93
C ASN A 79 -21.34 -6.33 15.40
N TYR A 80 -20.65 -5.43 14.69
CA TYR A 80 -20.78 -3.99 14.85
C TYR A 80 -21.37 -3.39 13.58
N VAL A 81 -22.52 -2.73 13.70
CA VAL A 81 -23.24 -2.15 12.56
C VAL A 81 -22.80 -0.71 12.36
N PHE A 82 -22.40 -0.40 11.13
CA PHE A 82 -22.01 0.94 10.69
C PHE A 82 -22.85 1.37 9.48
N MET A 83 -23.20 2.65 9.43
CA MET A 83 -23.96 3.27 8.34
C MET A 83 -23.06 4.18 7.50
N ASP A 84 -23.11 4.05 6.19
CA ASP A 84 -22.44 4.97 5.26
C ASP A 84 -23.19 6.31 5.27
N THR A 85 -22.49 7.42 5.55
CA THR A 85 -23.11 8.75 5.68
C THR A 85 -23.23 9.49 4.35
N ASN A 86 -22.64 8.95 3.28
CA ASN A 86 -22.54 9.62 1.97
C ASN A 86 -23.31 8.89 0.86
N THR A 87 -24.13 7.90 1.22
CA THR A 87 -25.08 7.20 0.34
C THR A 87 -26.50 7.38 0.83
#